data_AF-A0A3M7P6B8-F1
#
_entry.id   AF-A0A3M7P6B8-F1
#
_cell.length_a   1.000
_cell.length_b   1.000
_cell.length_c   1.000
_cell.angle_alpha   90.00
_cell.angle_beta   90.00
_cell.angle_gamma   90.00
#
_symmetry.space_group_name_H-M   'P 1'
#
loop_
_entity.id
_entity.type
_entity.pdbx_description
1 polymer ?
#
loop_
_entity_poly.entity_id
_entity_poly.type
_entity_poly.pdbx_seq_one_letter_code
_entity_poly.pdbx_strand_id
1 'polypeptide(L)'
;WPCNPEMTMISHLPEKNEVISFGSGYGGNSLLGKKCFALRLGSIIAKREGWMAEHMLILGITNPQGVKKYIAAAFPSQCGKTNLAMLTPSVPGWKIECVGDDIAWMKFNEKGELRAINPENGFFGVCPGTSELTNPIALKVVQYNTIFTNVAHTADGKVYWEGLDDNMVAHGEHLISWKGKDWTKDSKEPAAHPNSRFTSPAEQCPIIDPNWESPEGVPISAIIFGGRRPQGVPLIYEAFDWEHGVFAGASIRSEATAAAEHKGKVIMHDPFAMRPFFGYNFGDYCKHWLSLNKEGRKMPKIFNVNWFRKSDNGQGSFLWPGFGENIRVLEW
;
A
#
# COMPACT_ATOMS: atom_id res chain seq x y z
N TRP A 1 -10.11 25.20 -6.70
CA TRP A 1 -8.83 24.49 -6.47
C TRP A 1 -7.99 24.65 -7.73
N PRO A 2 -6.87 25.40 -7.71
CA PRO A 2 -6.05 25.63 -8.91
C PRO A 2 -5.53 24.32 -9.51
N CYS A 3 -5.90 24.06 -10.76
CA CYS A 3 -5.40 22.95 -11.56
C CYS A 3 -5.61 23.24 -13.05
N ASN A 4 -4.92 22.50 -13.92
CA ASN A 4 -5.13 22.51 -15.36
C ASN A 4 -5.26 21.06 -15.86
N PRO A 5 -6.46 20.46 -15.81
CA PRO A 5 -6.67 19.07 -16.20
C PRO A 5 -6.27 18.78 -17.65
N GLU A 6 -6.58 19.70 -18.58
CA GLU A 6 -6.31 19.53 -20.01
C GLU A 6 -4.81 19.47 -20.34
N MET A 7 -4.00 20.21 -19.58
CA MET A 7 -2.54 20.25 -19.76
C MET A 7 -1.78 19.44 -18.70
N THR A 8 -2.44 18.57 -17.94
CA THR A 8 -1.76 17.79 -16.89
C THR A 8 -0.70 16.88 -17.49
N MET A 9 0.55 17.03 -17.03
CA MET A 9 1.69 16.26 -17.51
C MET A 9 2.66 16.00 -16.36
N ILE A 10 3.03 14.73 -16.17
CA ILE A 10 3.99 14.29 -15.14
C ILE A 10 5.14 13.56 -15.85
N SER A 11 6.25 14.27 -16.03
CA SER A 11 7.41 13.82 -16.80
C SER A 11 8.58 13.45 -15.89
N HIS A 12 9.33 12.42 -16.29
CA HIS A 12 10.50 11.91 -15.58
C HIS A 12 11.66 11.86 -16.58
N LEU A 13 12.76 12.57 -16.31
CA LEU A 13 13.93 12.65 -17.17
C LEU A 13 15.12 11.99 -16.44
N PRO A 14 15.29 10.67 -16.56
CA PRO A 14 16.24 9.92 -15.74
C PRO A 14 17.71 10.19 -16.05
N GLU A 15 18.02 10.68 -17.24
CA GLU A 15 19.39 11.07 -17.61
C GLU A 15 19.82 12.38 -16.92
N LYS A 16 18.86 13.16 -16.43
CA LYS A 16 19.09 14.42 -15.72
C LYS A 16 18.74 14.36 -14.23
N ASN A 17 18.21 13.23 -13.77
CA ASN A 17 17.61 13.08 -12.44
C ASN A 17 16.50 14.14 -12.16
N GLU A 18 15.74 14.50 -13.18
CA GLU A 18 14.70 15.53 -13.08
C GLU A 18 13.30 14.91 -13.07
N VAL A 19 12.42 15.47 -12.23
CA VAL A 19 10.97 15.26 -12.26
C VAL A 19 10.32 16.60 -12.55
N ILE A 20 9.46 16.65 -13.57
CA ILE A 20 8.74 17.87 -13.96
C ILE A 20 7.25 17.54 -13.98
N SER A 21 6.47 18.22 -13.13
CA SER A 21 5.03 18.01 -13.04
C SER A 21 4.29 19.31 -13.23
N PHE A 22 3.24 19.29 -14.05
CA PHE A 22 2.39 20.43 -14.36
C PHE A 22 0.91 20.03 -14.36
N GLY A 23 0.03 20.98 -13.98
CA GLY A 23 -1.42 20.87 -14.14
C GLY A 23 -2.18 20.15 -13.01
N SER A 24 -1.54 19.33 -12.18
CA SER A 24 -2.21 18.59 -11.11
C SER A 24 -1.66 18.89 -9.71
N GLY A 25 -2.54 19.33 -8.80
CA GLY A 25 -2.20 19.53 -7.39
C GLY A 25 -2.39 18.30 -6.49
N TYR A 26 -2.78 17.15 -7.06
CA TYR A 26 -3.21 15.99 -6.28
C TYR A 26 -2.07 14.98 -6.03
N GLY A 27 -1.79 14.72 -4.75
CA GLY A 27 -1.09 13.52 -4.27
C GLY A 27 0.12 13.11 -5.10
N GLY A 28 0.05 11.92 -5.73
CA GLY A 28 1.17 11.34 -6.49
C GLY A 28 1.66 12.15 -7.69
N ASN A 29 0.91 13.16 -8.14
CA ASN A 29 1.32 14.07 -9.21
C ASN A 29 2.07 15.29 -8.69
N SER A 30 1.85 15.71 -7.44
CA SER A 30 2.42 16.93 -6.85
C SER A 30 3.42 16.67 -5.72
N LEU A 31 3.24 15.58 -4.97
CA LEU A 31 4.19 15.07 -3.98
C LEU A 31 5.30 14.30 -4.71
N LEU A 32 6.21 15.04 -5.35
CA LEU A 32 7.19 14.48 -6.28
C LEU A 32 8.14 13.46 -5.61
N GLY A 33 8.40 13.60 -4.31
CA GLY A 33 9.16 12.63 -3.52
C GLY A 33 8.56 11.22 -3.50
N LYS A 34 7.23 11.10 -3.59
CA LYS A 34 6.50 9.84 -3.39
C LYS A 34 6.61 8.88 -4.58
N LYS A 35 5.75 9.04 -5.61
CA LYS A 35 5.72 8.08 -6.73
C LYS A 35 6.73 8.43 -7.82
N CYS A 36 6.95 9.73 -8.07
CA CYS A 36 7.82 10.19 -9.15
C CYS A 36 9.29 9.92 -8.82
N PHE A 37 9.73 10.34 -7.63
CA PHE A 37 11.09 10.10 -7.17
C PHE A 37 11.25 8.70 -6.60
N ALA A 38 10.60 8.36 -5.48
CA ALA A 38 10.95 7.14 -4.75
C ALA A 38 10.62 5.81 -5.45
N LEU A 39 9.78 5.79 -6.49
CA LEU A 39 9.57 4.60 -7.32
C LEU A 39 10.11 4.74 -8.74
N ARG A 40 9.66 5.73 -9.53
CA ARG A 40 10.06 5.80 -10.95
C ARG A 40 11.53 6.12 -11.10
N LEU A 41 12.00 7.27 -10.61
CA LEU A 41 13.43 7.59 -10.68
C LEU A 41 14.25 6.65 -9.78
N GLY A 42 13.72 6.33 -8.59
CA GLY A 42 14.33 5.42 -7.62
C GLY A 42 14.64 4.06 -8.22
N SER A 43 13.72 3.45 -8.97
CA SER A 43 13.96 2.13 -9.58
C SER A 43 15.06 2.16 -10.65
N ILE A 44 15.24 3.27 -11.35
CA ILE A 44 16.31 3.46 -12.34
C ILE A 44 17.67 3.55 -11.62
N ILE A 45 17.73 4.33 -10.54
CA ILE A 45 18.93 4.44 -9.70
C ILE A 45 19.25 3.08 -9.08
N ALA A 46 18.23 2.38 -8.57
CA ALA A 46 18.31 1.05 -8.01
C ALA A 46 18.92 0.02 -8.97
N LYS A 47 18.49 0.03 -10.24
CA LYS A 47 19.09 -0.79 -11.30
C LYS A 47 20.58 -0.45 -11.50
N ARG A 48 20.92 0.84 -11.58
CA ARG A 48 22.30 1.32 -11.81
C ARG A 48 23.25 0.95 -10.66
N GLU A 49 22.75 0.93 -9.43
CA GLU A 49 23.56 0.83 -8.21
C GLU A 49 23.38 -0.48 -7.43
N GLY A 50 22.65 -1.44 -7.99
CA GLY A 50 22.51 -2.79 -7.43
C GLY A 50 21.63 -2.88 -6.17
N TRP A 51 20.56 -2.09 -6.09
CA TRP A 51 19.55 -2.11 -5.02
C TRP A 51 18.13 -2.18 -5.62
N MET A 52 17.07 -2.03 -4.82
CA MET A 52 15.66 -2.18 -5.25
C MET A 52 14.80 -1.03 -4.74
N ALA A 53 13.96 -0.45 -5.60
CA ALA A 53 12.97 0.55 -5.19
C ALA A 53 11.57 0.04 -5.54
N GLU A 54 10.79 -0.29 -4.52
CA GLU A 54 9.63 -1.16 -4.66
C GLU A 54 8.37 -0.57 -4.04
N HIS A 55 7.23 -0.85 -4.68
CA HIS A 55 5.90 -0.46 -4.19
C HIS A 55 5.42 -1.43 -3.10
N MET A 56 6.17 -1.46 -2.00
CA MET A 56 5.99 -2.39 -0.90
C MET A 56 5.78 -1.66 0.42
N LEU A 57 4.88 -2.19 1.24
CA LEU A 57 4.93 -1.92 2.68
C LEU A 57 6.12 -2.65 3.31
N ILE A 58 6.51 -2.23 4.51
CA ILE A 58 7.43 -2.93 5.39
C ILE A 58 6.79 -3.01 6.79
N LEU A 59 6.70 -4.21 7.35
CA LEU A 59 6.23 -4.43 8.72
C LEU A 59 7.19 -5.34 9.49
N GLY A 60 7.25 -5.13 10.81
CA GLY A 60 7.79 -6.06 11.78
C GLY A 60 6.67 -6.91 12.36
N ILE A 61 6.88 -8.21 12.47
CA ILE A 61 5.98 -9.15 13.13
C ILE A 61 6.73 -9.87 14.25
N THR A 62 6.17 -9.86 15.44
CA THR A 62 6.70 -10.59 16.61
C THR A 62 5.72 -11.68 17.01
N ASN A 63 6.21 -12.91 17.12
CA ASN A 63 5.41 -14.06 17.52
C ASN A 63 5.28 -14.17 19.07
N PRO A 64 4.43 -15.07 19.59
CA PRO A 64 4.26 -15.26 21.03
C PRO A 64 5.52 -15.67 21.80
N GLN A 65 6.55 -16.15 21.10
CA GLN A 65 7.86 -16.50 21.68
C GLN A 65 8.85 -15.32 21.68
N GLY A 66 8.42 -14.13 21.25
CA GLY A 66 9.26 -12.93 21.20
C GLY A 66 10.21 -12.85 20.00
N VAL A 67 10.07 -13.75 19.02
CA VAL A 67 10.90 -13.74 17.81
C VAL A 67 10.32 -12.75 16.81
N LYS A 68 11.12 -11.77 16.40
CA LYS A 68 10.75 -10.74 15.43
C LYS A 68 11.30 -11.04 14.04
N LYS A 69 10.48 -10.87 13.01
CA LYS A 69 10.86 -10.88 11.59
C LYS A 69 10.31 -9.66 10.88
N TYR A 70 10.94 -9.25 9.77
CA TYR A 70 10.41 -8.19 8.92
C TYR A 70 9.97 -8.74 7.57
N ILE A 71 8.85 -8.21 7.09
CA ILE A 71 8.18 -8.64 5.86
C ILE A 71 7.97 -7.41 4.98
N ALA A 72 8.28 -7.54 3.70
CA ALA A 72 7.87 -6.58 2.68
C ALA A 72 6.69 -7.14 1.87
N ALA A 73 5.72 -6.31 1.48
CA ALA A 73 4.59 -6.78 0.68
C ALA A 73 4.15 -5.82 -0.42
N ALA A 74 4.11 -6.31 -1.65
CA ALA A 74 3.69 -5.57 -2.85
C ALA A 74 2.26 -5.95 -3.23
N PHE A 75 1.33 -5.04 -2.98
CA PHE A 75 -0.04 -5.09 -3.48
C PHE A 75 -0.34 -3.82 -4.31
N PRO A 76 -1.11 -3.94 -5.41
CA PRO A 76 -1.60 -2.79 -6.15
C PRO A 76 -2.31 -1.76 -5.27
N SER A 77 -2.44 -0.53 -5.75
CA SER A 77 -3.13 0.53 -5.00
C SER A 77 -4.56 0.10 -4.62
N GLN A 78 -4.97 0.41 -3.39
CA GLN A 78 -6.24 -0.02 -2.78
C GLN A 78 -6.38 -1.55 -2.56
N CYS A 79 -5.28 -2.32 -2.56
CA CYS A 79 -5.31 -3.77 -2.28
C CYS A 79 -4.82 -4.15 -0.87
N GLY A 80 -4.85 -3.22 0.08
CA GLY A 80 -4.71 -3.52 1.52
C GLY A 80 -3.32 -3.35 2.14
N LYS A 81 -2.39 -2.63 1.49
CA LYS A 81 -1.05 -2.40 2.07
C LYS A 81 -1.11 -1.70 3.43
N THR A 82 -1.75 -0.54 3.51
CA THR A 82 -1.89 0.20 4.79
C THR A 82 -2.58 -0.61 5.88
N ASN A 83 -3.63 -1.38 5.54
CA ASN A 83 -4.29 -2.28 6.51
C ASN A 83 -3.36 -3.38 7.01
N LEU A 84 -2.50 -3.95 6.16
CA LEU A 84 -1.56 -5.00 6.56
C LEU A 84 -0.38 -4.43 7.37
N ALA A 85 0.17 -3.28 6.94
CA ALA A 85 1.28 -2.62 7.61
C ALA A 85 0.93 -2.13 9.03
N MET A 86 -0.35 -1.81 9.25
CA MET A 86 -0.90 -1.35 10.53
C MET A 86 -1.89 -2.35 11.14
N LEU A 87 -1.72 -3.64 10.83
CA LEU A 87 -2.65 -4.68 11.24
C LEU A 87 -2.75 -4.78 12.76
N THR A 88 -3.98 -4.84 13.27
CA THR A 88 -4.26 -5.24 14.67
C THR A 88 -4.55 -6.74 14.69
N PRO A 89 -3.67 -7.58 15.28
CA PRO A 89 -3.85 -9.03 15.27
C PRO A 89 -5.15 -9.46 15.95
N SER A 90 -5.91 -10.35 15.32
CA SER A 90 -7.05 -11.01 15.97
C SER A 90 -6.62 -12.15 16.91
N VAL A 91 -5.38 -12.63 16.78
CA VAL A 91 -4.82 -13.73 17.58
C VAL A 91 -3.90 -13.14 18.66
N PRO A 92 -4.16 -13.43 19.95
CA PRO A 92 -3.32 -12.95 21.05
C PRO A 92 -1.87 -13.40 20.98
N GLY A 93 -0.96 -12.58 21.52
CA GLY A 93 0.48 -12.89 21.59
C GLY A 93 1.26 -12.51 20.34
N TRP A 94 0.59 -12.22 19.22
CA TRP A 94 1.22 -11.63 18.05
C TRP A 94 1.25 -10.11 18.14
N LYS A 95 2.35 -9.51 17.68
CA LYS A 95 2.52 -8.05 17.59
C LYS A 95 2.90 -7.68 16.16
N ILE A 96 2.30 -6.61 15.65
CA ILE A 96 2.67 -5.98 14.39
C ILE A 96 3.20 -4.58 14.68
N GLU A 97 4.26 -4.20 13.98
CA GLU A 97 4.87 -2.89 14.01
C GLU A 97 5.08 -2.38 12.58
N CYS A 98 4.77 -1.11 12.32
CA CYS A 98 4.80 -0.52 11.00
C CYS A 98 6.15 0.17 10.74
N VAL A 99 6.86 -0.19 9.67
CA VAL A 99 8.03 0.56 9.20
C VAL A 99 7.64 1.53 8.08
N GLY A 100 6.78 1.09 7.16
CA GLY A 100 6.23 1.91 6.07
C GLY A 100 5.08 1.20 5.37
N ASP A 101 4.18 1.94 4.72
CA ASP A 101 2.94 1.38 4.17
C ASP A 101 2.87 1.32 2.63
N ASP A 102 3.85 1.88 1.93
CA ASP A 102 3.73 2.10 0.48
C ASP A 102 5.01 1.96 -0.32
N ILE A 103 6.18 2.36 0.19
CA ILE A 103 7.45 2.30 -0.53
C ILE A 103 8.54 1.64 0.32
N ALA A 104 9.32 0.76 -0.32
CA ALA A 104 10.52 0.15 0.26
C ALA A 104 11.72 0.39 -0.65
N TRP A 105 12.82 0.89 -0.07
CA TRP A 105 14.13 0.84 -0.71
C TRP A 105 14.94 -0.26 -0.05
N MET A 106 15.44 -1.21 -0.85
CA MET A 106 16.07 -2.42 -0.32
C MET A 106 17.44 -2.69 -0.95
N LYS A 107 18.42 -3.07 -0.14
CA LYS A 107 19.77 -3.39 -0.59
C LYS A 107 20.36 -4.54 0.22
N PHE A 108 21.06 -5.46 -0.44
CA PHE A 108 21.85 -6.47 0.27
C PHE A 108 23.06 -5.81 0.94
N ASN A 109 23.22 -6.01 2.24
CA ASN A 109 24.40 -5.57 2.98
C ASN A 109 25.58 -6.54 2.80
N GLU A 110 26.73 -6.22 3.41
CA GLU A 110 27.94 -7.04 3.36
C GLU A 110 27.77 -8.43 3.99
N LYS A 111 26.79 -8.60 4.89
CA LYS A 111 26.44 -9.89 5.51
C LYS A 111 25.47 -10.72 4.67
N GLY A 112 25.14 -10.24 3.46
CA GLY A 112 24.21 -10.89 2.55
C GLY A 112 22.74 -10.77 2.94
N GLU A 113 22.38 -9.88 3.88
CA GLU A 113 21.00 -9.66 4.30
C GLU A 113 20.35 -8.57 3.46
N LEU A 114 19.12 -8.82 2.97
CA LEU A 114 18.33 -7.78 2.33
C LEU A 114 17.81 -6.80 3.39
N ARG A 115 18.37 -5.58 3.40
CA ARG A 115 17.99 -4.50 4.31
C ARG A 115 17.01 -3.55 3.62
N ALA A 116 15.96 -3.15 4.32
CA ALA A 116 14.94 -2.25 3.80
C ALA A 116 14.81 -0.99 4.67
N ILE A 117 14.62 0.15 4.01
CA ILE A 117 14.18 1.40 4.64
C ILE A 117 12.85 1.84 4.02
N ASN A 118 12.06 2.55 4.81
CA ASN A 118 10.95 3.36 4.31
C ASN A 118 11.50 4.75 3.95
N PRO A 119 11.51 5.18 2.68
CA PRO A 119 11.99 6.51 2.29
C PRO A 119 10.97 7.64 2.57
N GLU A 120 9.81 7.33 3.15
CA GLU A 120 8.74 8.28 3.44
C GLU A 120 8.65 8.65 4.92
N ASN A 121 8.19 9.87 5.21
CA ASN A 121 8.01 10.39 6.58
C ASN A 121 6.54 10.44 7.04
N GLY A 122 5.65 9.70 6.37
CA GLY A 122 4.23 9.78 6.64
C GLY A 122 3.39 8.84 5.80
N PHE A 123 2.10 8.82 6.11
CA PHE A 123 1.12 7.99 5.43
C PHE A 123 0.24 8.85 4.55
N PHE A 124 0.09 8.44 3.28
CA PHE A 124 -0.87 9.03 2.34
C PHE A 124 -1.98 8.01 2.06
N GLY A 125 -2.72 7.66 3.10
CA GLY A 125 -3.66 6.54 3.10
C GLY A 125 -5.01 6.88 2.50
N VAL A 126 -5.71 5.85 2.01
CA VAL A 126 -7.08 5.96 1.46
C VAL A 126 -8.07 6.04 2.60
N CYS A 127 -8.94 7.06 2.60
CA CYS A 127 -9.96 7.19 3.64
C CYS A 127 -11.07 6.11 3.51
N PRO A 128 -11.79 5.98 2.38
CA PRO A 128 -12.97 5.12 2.29
C PRO A 128 -12.65 3.67 2.65
N GLY A 129 -13.48 3.09 3.52
CA GLY A 129 -13.31 1.75 4.10
C GLY A 129 -12.41 1.69 5.34
N THR A 130 -11.75 2.78 5.75
CA THR A 130 -11.02 2.84 7.03
C THR A 130 -12.02 3.02 8.18
N SER A 131 -11.98 2.12 9.16
CA SER A 131 -12.90 2.11 10.31
C SER A 131 -12.27 1.42 11.51
N GLU A 132 -12.97 1.42 12.65
CA GLU A 132 -12.53 0.71 13.86
C GLU A 132 -12.38 -0.80 13.60
N LEU A 133 -13.18 -1.35 12.70
CA LEU A 133 -13.12 -2.77 12.33
C LEU A 133 -11.95 -3.07 11.38
N THR A 134 -11.67 -2.17 10.43
CA THR A 134 -10.74 -2.47 9.33
C THR A 134 -9.31 -1.98 9.59
N ASN A 135 -9.16 -0.87 10.30
CA ASN A 135 -7.87 -0.30 10.67
C ASN A 135 -7.99 0.72 11.84
N PRO A 136 -8.17 0.24 13.07
CA PRO A 136 -8.27 1.12 14.26
C PRO A 136 -6.97 1.90 14.52
N ILE A 137 -5.83 1.39 14.06
CA ILE A 137 -4.54 2.08 14.15
C ILE A 137 -4.53 3.33 13.27
N ALA A 138 -4.99 3.23 12.02
CA ALA A 138 -5.11 4.39 11.14
C ALA A 138 -6.07 5.45 11.71
N LEU A 139 -7.17 5.04 12.37
CA LEU A 139 -8.05 5.99 13.04
C LEU A 139 -7.36 6.76 14.16
N LYS A 140 -6.42 6.14 14.89
CA LYS A 140 -5.59 6.81 15.90
C LYS A 140 -4.54 7.74 15.27
N VAL A 141 -3.95 7.34 14.14
CA VAL A 141 -2.97 8.16 13.40
C VAL A 141 -3.57 9.48 12.94
N VAL A 142 -4.82 9.47 12.47
CA VAL A 142 -5.43 10.63 11.80
C VAL A 142 -6.09 11.64 12.74
N GLN A 143 -6.03 11.44 14.06
CA GLN A 143 -6.76 12.26 15.04
C GLN A 143 -6.24 13.70 15.16
N TYR A 144 -4.96 13.94 14.87
CA TYR A 144 -4.32 15.25 14.98
C TYR A 144 -3.23 15.41 13.91
N ASN A 145 -2.83 16.67 13.65
CA ASN A 145 -1.86 17.07 12.62
C ASN A 145 -2.04 16.38 11.25
N THR A 146 -3.28 16.14 10.85
CA THR A 146 -3.61 15.38 9.65
C THR A 146 -4.34 16.26 8.64
N ILE A 147 -3.90 16.17 7.38
CA ILE A 147 -4.58 16.84 6.26
C ILE A 147 -5.46 15.82 5.55
N PHE A 148 -6.76 16.09 5.49
CA PHE A 148 -7.70 15.30 4.69
C PHE A 148 -7.94 15.97 3.34
N THR A 149 -8.07 15.16 2.28
CA THR A 149 -8.38 15.63 0.92
C THR A 149 -9.58 14.88 0.37
N ASN A 150 -10.61 15.62 -0.06
CA ASN A 150 -11.85 15.11 -0.67
C ASN A 150 -12.69 14.16 0.22
N VAL A 151 -12.67 14.37 1.54
CA VAL A 151 -13.62 13.72 2.47
C VAL A 151 -14.85 14.61 2.68
N ALA A 152 -15.94 14.05 3.19
CA ALA A 152 -17.05 14.84 3.70
C ALA A 152 -16.69 15.42 5.07
N HIS A 153 -17.39 16.48 5.48
CA HIS A 153 -17.25 17.07 6.80
C HIS A 153 -18.55 17.63 7.33
N THR A 154 -18.66 17.77 8.64
CA THR A 154 -19.72 18.50 9.33
C THR A 154 -19.33 19.97 9.51
N ALA A 155 -20.29 20.81 9.91
CA ALA A 155 -20.03 22.23 10.19
C ALA A 155 -19.03 22.47 11.34
N ASP A 156 -18.96 21.56 12.32
CA ASP A 156 -17.99 21.58 13.43
C ASP A 156 -16.64 20.92 13.08
N GLY A 157 -16.46 20.51 11.82
CA GLY A 157 -15.16 20.05 11.29
C GLY A 157 -14.84 18.57 11.51
N LYS A 158 -15.82 17.75 11.94
CA LYS A 158 -15.66 16.28 11.93
C LYS A 158 -15.64 15.79 10.49
N VAL A 159 -14.87 14.75 10.22
CA VAL A 159 -14.73 14.17 8.88
C VAL A 159 -15.58 12.92 8.72
N TYR A 160 -16.01 12.64 7.49
CA TYR A 160 -16.75 11.45 7.15
C TYR A 160 -16.33 10.88 5.79
N TRP A 161 -16.38 9.55 5.69
CA TRP A 161 -16.26 8.79 4.44
C TRP A 161 -17.04 7.49 4.56
N GLU A 162 -17.30 6.86 3.41
CA GLU A 162 -17.99 5.59 3.33
C GLU A 162 -17.27 4.52 4.15
N GLY A 163 -17.97 3.97 5.15
CA GLY A 163 -17.49 2.90 6.02
C GLY A 163 -16.81 3.36 7.32
N LEU A 164 -16.74 4.67 7.63
CA LEU A 164 -16.16 5.17 8.88
C LEU A 164 -16.98 4.76 10.11
N ASP A 165 -18.15 5.38 10.27
CA ASP A 165 -19.13 5.09 11.33
C ASP A 165 -20.52 5.48 10.84
N ASP A 166 -21.39 4.50 10.67
CA ASP A 166 -22.75 4.72 10.20
C ASP A 166 -23.63 5.42 11.23
N ASN A 167 -23.22 5.46 12.51
CA ASN A 167 -23.94 6.13 13.59
C ASN A 167 -23.86 7.65 13.46
N MET A 168 -22.72 8.19 13.07
CA MET A 168 -22.54 9.64 12.85
C MET A 168 -23.61 10.20 11.92
N VAL A 169 -23.93 9.43 10.87
CA VAL A 169 -24.98 9.80 9.90
C VAL A 169 -26.38 9.38 10.36
N ALA A 170 -26.51 8.28 11.11
CA ALA A 170 -27.81 7.84 11.64
C ALA A 170 -28.40 8.82 12.66
N HIS A 171 -27.57 9.58 13.38
CA HIS A 171 -28.00 10.62 14.31
C HIS A 171 -28.40 11.95 13.64
N GLY A 172 -28.42 12.00 12.30
CA GLY A 172 -28.89 13.17 11.56
C GLY A 172 -27.89 14.33 11.52
N GLU A 173 -26.60 14.08 11.71
CA GLU A 173 -25.57 15.12 11.50
C GLU A 173 -25.64 15.62 10.04
N HIS A 174 -25.61 16.94 9.88
CA HIS A 174 -25.56 17.57 8.56
C HIS A 174 -24.15 17.47 8.00
N LEU A 175 -24.03 16.83 6.83
CA LEU A 175 -22.76 16.60 6.15
C LEU A 175 -22.67 17.41 4.86
N ILE A 176 -21.49 17.97 4.63
CA ILE A 176 -21.08 18.60 3.39
C ILE A 176 -20.15 17.61 2.68
N SER A 177 -20.60 17.09 1.53
CA SER A 177 -19.82 16.18 0.69
C SER A 177 -18.53 16.82 0.18
N TRP A 178 -17.63 15.99 -0.33
CA TRP A 178 -16.39 16.43 -0.99
C TRP A 178 -16.60 17.38 -2.19
N LYS A 179 -17.83 17.46 -2.72
CA LYS A 179 -18.23 18.40 -3.79
C LYS A 179 -18.75 19.74 -3.25
N GLY A 180 -18.73 19.96 -1.94
CA GLY A 180 -19.28 21.16 -1.30
C GLY A 180 -20.81 21.23 -1.33
N LYS A 181 -21.49 20.08 -1.33
CA LYS A 181 -22.95 19.98 -1.34
C LYS A 181 -23.45 19.22 -0.13
N ASP A 182 -24.60 19.60 0.38
CA ASP A 182 -25.34 18.85 1.39
C ASP A 182 -25.47 17.37 1.00
N TRP A 183 -25.25 16.50 1.98
CA TRP A 183 -25.24 15.06 1.79
C TRP A 183 -26.00 14.35 2.91
N THR A 184 -26.72 13.31 2.51
CA THR A 184 -27.46 12.39 3.39
C THR A 184 -27.30 10.96 2.87
N LYS A 185 -27.69 9.94 3.65
CA LYS A 185 -27.68 8.52 3.21
C LYS A 185 -28.49 8.27 1.94
N ASP A 186 -29.50 9.09 1.67
CA ASP A 186 -30.35 8.97 0.48
C ASP A 186 -29.75 9.63 -0.77
N SER A 187 -28.59 10.29 -0.62
CA SER A 187 -27.87 10.92 -1.72
C SER A 187 -27.33 9.88 -2.69
N LYS A 188 -27.44 10.16 -4.00
CA LYS A 188 -27.02 9.23 -5.07
C LYS A 188 -25.49 9.12 -5.22
N GLU A 189 -24.76 10.11 -4.75
CA GLU A 189 -23.30 10.19 -4.86
C GLU A 189 -22.68 9.95 -3.48
N PRO A 190 -21.45 9.40 -3.41
CA PRO A 190 -20.75 9.22 -2.14
C PRO A 190 -20.40 10.57 -1.49
N ALA A 191 -20.39 10.57 -0.16
CA ALA A 191 -20.00 11.69 0.69
C ALA A 191 -18.54 12.07 0.48
N ALA A 192 -17.64 11.06 0.39
CA ALA A 192 -16.23 11.24 0.10
C ALA A 192 -15.87 10.74 -1.30
N HIS A 193 -14.82 11.29 -1.90
CA HIS A 193 -14.31 10.74 -3.15
C HIS A 193 -13.76 9.32 -2.93
N PRO A 194 -13.96 8.32 -3.82
CA PRO A 194 -13.45 6.96 -3.65
C PRO A 194 -11.91 6.83 -3.52
N ASN A 195 -11.19 7.90 -3.88
CA ASN A 195 -9.74 8.04 -3.70
C ASN A 195 -9.42 9.25 -2.79
N SER A 196 -10.30 9.61 -1.87
CA SER A 196 -10.00 10.60 -0.83
C SER A 196 -8.90 10.06 0.11
N ARG A 197 -8.16 10.98 0.71
CA ARG A 197 -6.89 10.67 1.38
C ARG A 197 -6.77 11.37 2.72
N PHE A 198 -6.10 10.71 3.64
CA PHE A 198 -5.47 11.37 4.79
C PHE A 198 -3.96 11.46 4.52
N THR A 199 -3.35 12.54 5.01
CA THR A 199 -1.90 12.76 5.01
C THR A 199 -1.48 13.02 6.45
N SER A 200 -0.79 12.07 7.08
CA SER A 200 -0.44 12.10 8.49
C SER A 200 1.04 11.76 8.72
N PRO A 201 1.71 12.37 9.72
CA PRO A 201 3.07 12.01 10.11
C PRO A 201 3.17 10.55 10.56
N ALA A 202 4.25 9.86 10.18
CA ALA A 202 4.43 8.44 10.50
C ALA A 202 4.60 8.20 12.01
N GLU A 203 5.30 9.11 12.69
CA GLU A 203 5.56 9.08 14.14
C GLU A 203 4.30 9.03 15.01
N GLN A 204 3.14 9.46 14.48
CA GLN A 204 1.85 9.38 15.18
C GLN A 204 1.26 7.97 15.20
N CYS A 205 1.83 7.02 14.47
CA CYS A 205 1.36 5.64 14.49
C CYS A 205 1.70 4.98 15.83
N PRO A 206 0.70 4.53 16.61
CA PRO A 206 0.93 3.96 17.93
C PRO A 206 1.65 2.61 17.89
N ILE A 207 1.83 2.03 16.70
CA ILE A 207 2.60 0.81 16.46
C ILE A 207 3.74 1.06 15.47
N ILE A 208 4.23 2.30 15.33
CA ILE A 208 5.43 2.56 14.53
C ILE A 208 6.60 1.71 15.07
N ASP A 209 7.34 1.07 14.18
CA ASP A 209 8.47 0.23 14.55
C ASP A 209 9.60 1.11 15.12
N PRO A 210 10.27 0.73 16.22
CA PRO A 210 11.38 1.52 16.77
C PRO A 210 12.55 1.70 15.79
N ASN A 211 12.67 0.87 14.75
CA ASN A 211 13.70 0.97 13.73
C ASN A 211 13.20 1.56 12.41
N TRP A 212 12.02 2.20 12.38
CA TRP A 212 11.43 2.70 11.13
C TRP A 212 12.31 3.75 10.41
N GLU A 213 13.09 4.53 11.17
CA GLU A 213 14.09 5.50 10.68
C GLU A 213 15.54 5.01 10.84
N SER A 214 15.75 3.73 11.14
CA SER A 214 17.11 3.22 11.30
C SER A 214 17.88 3.33 9.98
N PRO A 215 19.07 3.98 9.95
CA PRO A 215 19.83 4.16 8.72
C PRO A 215 20.34 2.83 8.14
N GLU A 216 20.47 1.81 8.99
CA GLU A 216 20.89 0.45 8.59
C GLU A 216 19.75 -0.34 7.92
N GLY A 217 18.51 0.13 8.06
CA GLY A 217 17.31 -0.59 7.63
C GLY A 217 17.07 -1.90 8.38
N VAL A 218 15.89 -2.47 8.12
CA VAL A 218 15.44 -3.71 8.76
C VAL A 218 15.68 -4.93 7.85
N PRO A 219 16.08 -6.10 8.41
CA PRO A 219 16.36 -7.28 7.60
C PRO A 219 15.08 -7.99 7.14
N ILE A 220 14.83 -7.99 5.83
CA ILE A 220 13.66 -8.61 5.21
C ILE A 220 13.82 -10.12 5.17
N SER A 221 12.88 -10.82 5.79
CA SER A 221 12.83 -12.29 5.86
C SER A 221 11.88 -12.90 4.82
N ALA A 222 10.87 -12.15 4.40
CA ALA A 222 9.90 -12.58 3.41
C ALA A 222 9.41 -11.41 2.54
N ILE A 223 9.11 -11.71 1.28
CA ILE A 223 8.44 -10.81 0.34
C ILE A 223 7.09 -11.43 -0.02
N ILE A 224 6.02 -10.65 0.09
CA ILE A 224 4.66 -11.10 -0.23
C ILE A 224 4.13 -10.33 -1.43
N PHE A 225 3.65 -11.05 -2.43
CA PHE A 225 2.89 -10.51 -3.56
C PHE A 225 1.40 -10.75 -3.38
N GLY A 226 0.55 -9.97 -4.02
CA GLY A 226 -0.89 -10.20 -3.95
C GLY A 226 -1.71 -9.18 -4.73
N GLY A 227 -3.01 -9.46 -4.85
CA GLY A 227 -3.94 -8.61 -5.58
C GLY A 227 -5.39 -9.08 -5.41
N ARG A 228 -6.34 -8.29 -5.92
CA ARG A 228 -7.77 -8.63 -5.85
C ARG A 228 -8.10 -9.69 -6.89
N ARG A 229 -8.32 -10.94 -6.46
CA ARG A 229 -8.68 -12.06 -7.32
C ARG A 229 -9.95 -12.76 -6.79
N PRO A 230 -11.11 -12.58 -7.43
CA PRO A 230 -12.36 -13.16 -6.92
C PRO A 230 -12.38 -14.69 -7.03
N GLN A 231 -11.63 -15.29 -7.96
CA GLN A 231 -11.63 -16.73 -8.23
C GLN A 231 -10.24 -17.25 -8.58
N GLY A 232 -10.05 -18.56 -8.39
CA GLY A 232 -8.87 -19.33 -8.81
C GLY A 232 -7.67 -19.25 -7.87
N VAL A 233 -7.24 -18.05 -7.48
CA VAL A 233 -6.04 -17.87 -6.65
C VAL A 233 -6.33 -18.21 -5.18
N PRO A 234 -5.56 -19.10 -4.53
CA PRO A 234 -5.76 -19.50 -3.13
C PRO A 234 -5.39 -18.38 -2.15
N LEU A 235 -5.70 -18.56 -0.85
CA LEU A 235 -5.44 -17.56 0.19
C LEU A 235 -3.95 -17.23 0.32
N ILE A 236 -3.08 -18.23 0.31
CA ILE A 236 -1.62 -18.09 0.32
C ILE A 236 -0.96 -19.28 -0.40
N TYR A 237 0.19 -19.04 -1.03
CA TYR A 237 1.15 -20.07 -1.43
C TYR A 237 2.60 -19.52 -1.35
N GLU A 238 3.56 -20.42 -1.15
CA GLU A 238 5.01 -20.14 -1.18
C GLU A 238 5.57 -20.46 -2.58
N ALA A 239 6.49 -19.64 -3.08
CA ALA A 239 7.26 -19.94 -4.28
C ALA A 239 8.23 -21.11 -4.03
N PHE A 240 8.62 -21.82 -5.09
CA PHE A 240 9.53 -22.97 -4.96
C PHE A 240 10.98 -22.54 -4.77
N ASP A 241 11.34 -21.44 -5.42
CA ASP A 241 12.66 -20.83 -5.45
C ASP A 241 12.52 -19.34 -5.82
N TRP A 242 13.66 -18.65 -5.94
CA TRP A 242 13.69 -17.23 -6.25
C TRP A 242 13.14 -16.93 -7.64
N GLU A 243 13.52 -17.72 -8.64
CA GLU A 243 13.12 -17.57 -10.03
C GLU A 243 11.60 -17.74 -10.18
N HIS A 244 11.01 -18.75 -9.52
CA HIS A 244 9.57 -18.94 -9.44
C HIS A 244 8.89 -17.76 -8.71
N GLY A 245 9.52 -17.24 -7.65
CA GLY A 245 9.01 -16.06 -6.95
C GLY A 245 9.00 -14.79 -7.81
N VAL A 246 10.05 -14.56 -8.61
CA VAL A 246 10.09 -13.47 -9.60
C VAL A 246 9.01 -13.66 -10.66
N PHE A 247 8.79 -14.89 -11.14
CA PHE A 247 7.69 -15.20 -12.04
C PHE A 247 6.31 -14.92 -11.41
N ALA A 248 6.11 -15.28 -10.14
CA ALA A 248 4.88 -15.00 -9.41
C ALA A 248 4.63 -13.50 -9.28
N GLY A 249 5.67 -12.71 -8.97
CA GLY A 249 5.64 -11.24 -8.97
C GLY A 249 5.29 -10.65 -10.35
N ALA A 250 5.93 -11.15 -11.42
CA ALA A 250 5.67 -10.72 -12.79
C ALA A 250 4.23 -11.08 -13.27
N SER A 251 3.63 -12.10 -12.67
CA SER A 251 2.32 -12.62 -13.05
C SER A 251 1.16 -12.04 -12.24
N ILE A 252 1.41 -11.08 -11.34
CA ILE A 252 0.36 -10.44 -10.54
C ILE A 252 -0.71 -9.86 -11.45
N ARG A 253 -1.96 -10.17 -11.11
CA ARG A 253 -3.16 -9.58 -11.68
C ARG A 253 -4.09 -9.14 -10.57
N SER A 254 -4.82 -8.05 -10.77
CA SER A 254 -5.77 -7.52 -9.80
C SER A 254 -6.96 -6.88 -10.51
N GLU A 255 -8.15 -6.96 -9.91
CA GLU A 255 -9.27 -6.09 -10.29
C GLU A 255 -8.84 -4.61 -10.22
N ALA A 256 -9.24 -3.82 -11.21
CA ALA A 256 -8.99 -2.39 -11.25
C ALA A 256 -9.64 -1.67 -10.05
N THR A 257 -8.99 -0.60 -9.59
CA THR A 257 -9.40 0.18 -8.41
C THR A 257 -9.53 1.67 -8.77
N ALA A 258 -10.16 2.46 -7.89
CA ALA A 258 -10.38 3.89 -8.12
C ALA A 258 -9.11 4.75 -7.93
N ALA A 259 -7.94 4.13 -7.78
CA ALA A 259 -6.67 4.83 -7.58
C ALA A 259 -6.14 5.50 -8.87
N ALA A 260 -6.65 5.09 -10.04
CA ALA A 260 -6.32 5.62 -11.36
C ALA A 260 -7.58 5.72 -12.24
N GLU A 261 -7.42 6.06 -13.53
CA GLU A 261 -8.52 6.36 -14.45
C GLU A 261 -9.32 5.13 -14.93
N HIS A 262 -8.91 3.91 -14.54
CA HIS A 262 -9.56 2.67 -14.99
C HIS A 262 -10.93 2.49 -14.34
N LYS A 263 -11.97 2.29 -15.16
CA LYS A 263 -13.35 2.03 -14.71
C LYS A 263 -13.68 0.54 -14.77
N GLY A 264 -14.44 0.06 -13.77
CA GLY A 264 -15.03 -1.29 -13.76
C GLY A 264 -14.19 -2.37 -13.06
N LYS A 265 -14.80 -3.54 -12.83
CA LYS A 265 -14.16 -4.72 -12.18
C LYS A 265 -13.36 -5.57 -13.18
N VAL A 266 -12.52 -4.94 -14.00
CA VAL A 266 -11.70 -5.66 -14.98
C VAL A 266 -10.42 -6.15 -14.31
N ILE A 267 -10.04 -7.41 -14.54
CA ILE A 267 -8.78 -7.98 -14.05
C ILE A 267 -7.65 -7.56 -14.97
N MET A 268 -6.74 -6.74 -14.46
CA MET A 268 -5.57 -6.24 -15.18
C MET A 268 -4.29 -6.89 -14.66
N HIS A 269 -3.26 -6.97 -15.50
CA HIS A 269 -1.91 -7.24 -15.02
C HIS A 269 -1.39 -6.04 -14.24
N ASP A 270 -0.70 -6.30 -13.14
CA ASP A 270 0.04 -5.32 -12.35
C ASP A 270 1.30 -5.96 -11.75
N PRO A 271 2.28 -6.34 -12.61
CA PRO A 271 3.49 -7.05 -12.19
C PRO A 271 4.20 -6.29 -11.07
N PHE A 272 4.53 -7.01 -9.99
CA PHE A 272 5.18 -6.47 -8.77
C PHE A 272 4.42 -5.29 -8.12
N ALA A 273 3.14 -5.08 -8.46
CA ALA A 273 2.41 -3.85 -8.15
C ALA A 273 3.07 -2.56 -8.69
N MET A 274 3.93 -2.69 -9.70
CA MET A 274 4.79 -1.62 -10.23
C MET A 274 4.36 -1.14 -11.63
N ARG A 275 3.25 -1.63 -12.20
CA ARG A 275 2.81 -1.24 -13.55
C ARG A 275 2.80 0.28 -13.80
N PRO A 276 2.24 1.13 -12.92
CA PRO A 276 2.24 2.58 -13.14
C PRO A 276 3.54 3.29 -12.68
N PHE A 277 4.54 2.52 -12.22
CA PHE A 277 5.70 3.03 -11.48
C PHE A 277 7.06 2.52 -12.00
N PHE A 278 7.10 1.67 -13.03
CA PHE A 278 8.37 1.32 -13.67
C PHE A 278 9.06 2.57 -14.22
N GLY A 279 10.31 2.80 -13.82
CA GLY A 279 11.14 3.85 -14.39
C GLY A 279 11.91 3.43 -15.65
N TYR A 280 12.00 2.13 -15.91
CA TYR A 280 12.73 1.57 -17.05
C TYR A 280 12.04 0.32 -17.61
N ASN A 281 12.63 -0.30 -18.62
CA ASN A 281 12.09 -1.47 -19.28
C ASN A 281 11.75 -2.60 -18.27
N PHE A 282 10.50 -3.06 -18.29
CA PHE A 282 10.01 -4.12 -17.39
C PHE A 282 10.77 -5.46 -17.54
N GLY A 283 11.16 -5.84 -18.76
CA GLY A 283 11.97 -7.04 -18.97
C GLY A 283 13.34 -6.95 -18.30
N ASP A 284 13.96 -5.78 -18.37
CA ASP A 284 15.20 -5.51 -17.63
C ASP A 284 14.97 -5.43 -16.12
N TYR A 285 13.79 -5.02 -15.68
CA TYR A 285 13.42 -5.02 -14.26
C TYR A 285 13.35 -6.46 -13.73
N CYS A 286 12.72 -7.38 -14.46
CA CYS A 286 12.73 -8.80 -14.12
C CYS A 286 14.15 -9.38 -14.14
N LYS A 287 14.98 -9.04 -15.14
CA LYS A 287 16.40 -9.47 -15.18
C LYS A 287 17.18 -8.95 -13.96
N HIS A 288 16.93 -7.72 -13.54
CA HIS A 288 17.53 -7.14 -12.34
C HIS A 288 17.16 -7.96 -11.10
N TRP A 289 15.87 -8.21 -10.88
CA TRP A 289 15.37 -9.09 -9.81
C TRP A 289 16.02 -10.48 -9.82
N LEU A 290 16.11 -11.14 -10.98
CA LEU A 290 16.77 -12.44 -11.12
C LEU A 290 18.26 -12.36 -10.76
N SER A 291 18.94 -11.29 -11.18
CA SER A 291 20.38 -11.10 -10.92
C SER A 291 20.73 -10.87 -9.44
N LEU A 292 19.72 -10.64 -8.58
CA LEU A 292 19.92 -10.46 -7.16
C LEU A 292 20.22 -11.77 -6.42
N ASN A 293 19.87 -12.93 -6.98
CA ASN A 293 20.25 -14.21 -6.42
C ASN A 293 21.74 -14.45 -6.66
N LYS A 294 22.56 -14.28 -5.62
CA LYS A 294 24.02 -14.45 -5.67
C LYS A 294 24.49 -15.23 -4.44
N GLU A 295 25.60 -15.94 -4.59
CA GLU A 295 26.24 -16.65 -3.49
C GLU A 295 26.50 -15.73 -2.28
N GLY A 296 26.31 -16.26 -1.08
CA GLY A 296 26.44 -15.52 0.18
C GLY A 296 25.24 -14.64 0.56
N ARG A 297 24.23 -14.49 -0.31
CA ARG A 297 23.00 -13.75 0.02
C ARG A 297 21.98 -14.65 0.72
N LYS A 298 21.41 -14.13 1.80
CA LYS A 298 20.26 -14.69 2.52
C LYS A 298 18.99 -14.21 1.82
N MET A 299 18.57 -14.95 0.79
CA MET A 299 17.40 -14.59 0.01
C MET A 299 16.12 -14.71 0.86
N PRO A 300 15.22 -13.71 0.84
CA PRO A 300 13.94 -13.83 1.53
C PRO A 300 13.06 -14.85 0.82
N LYS A 301 12.19 -15.52 1.58
CA LYS A 301 11.14 -16.36 1.00
C LYS A 301 10.13 -15.50 0.24
N ILE A 302 9.59 -16.00 -0.86
CA ILE A 302 8.56 -15.30 -1.64
C ILE A 302 7.22 -16.02 -1.48
N PHE A 303 6.19 -15.25 -1.19
CA PHE A 303 4.83 -15.72 -1.05
C PHE A 303 3.89 -14.94 -1.96
N ASN A 304 2.71 -15.50 -2.20
CA ASN A 304 1.63 -14.80 -2.86
C ASN A 304 0.32 -15.04 -2.10
N VAL A 305 -0.44 -13.97 -1.86
CA VAL A 305 -1.68 -13.98 -1.08
C VAL A 305 -2.87 -13.44 -1.86
N ASN A 306 -4.06 -13.88 -1.48
CA ASN A 306 -5.33 -13.36 -2.00
C ASN A 306 -6.40 -13.28 -0.91
N TRP A 307 -6.59 -12.07 -0.39
CA TRP A 307 -7.64 -11.75 0.60
C TRP A 307 -9.04 -11.71 0.01
N PHE A 308 -9.17 -11.69 -1.32
CA PHE A 308 -10.36 -11.21 -2.02
C PHE A 308 -11.11 -12.29 -2.78
N ARG A 309 -10.80 -13.56 -2.52
CA ARG A 309 -11.54 -14.67 -3.13
C ARG A 309 -12.99 -14.63 -2.67
N LYS A 310 -13.90 -14.82 -3.61
CA LYS A 310 -15.35 -14.79 -3.38
C LYS A 310 -15.95 -16.18 -3.45
N SER A 311 -17.07 -16.30 -2.77
CA SER A 311 -17.87 -17.51 -2.68
C SER A 311 -18.74 -17.65 -3.94
N ASP A 312 -18.89 -18.88 -4.46
CA ASP A 312 -19.65 -19.16 -5.69
C ASP A 312 -21.18 -19.20 -5.45
N ASN A 313 -21.61 -19.17 -4.19
CA ASN A 313 -22.99 -19.30 -3.70
C ASN A 313 -23.85 -18.03 -3.86
N GLY A 314 -23.65 -17.28 -4.95
CA GLY A 314 -24.62 -16.28 -5.45
C GLY A 314 -24.65 -14.91 -4.76
N GLN A 315 -24.09 -14.76 -3.55
CA GLN A 315 -24.02 -13.46 -2.85
C GLN A 315 -22.70 -12.70 -3.05
N GLY A 316 -21.68 -13.32 -3.66
CA GLY A 316 -20.40 -12.68 -3.91
C GLY A 316 -19.66 -12.23 -2.65
N SER A 317 -19.93 -12.88 -1.51
CA SER A 317 -19.26 -12.62 -0.23
C SER A 317 -17.81 -13.08 -0.28
N PHE A 318 -16.94 -12.44 0.49
CA PHE A 318 -15.54 -12.86 0.62
C PHE A 318 -15.45 -14.17 1.41
N LEU A 319 -14.63 -15.10 0.94
CA LEU A 319 -14.35 -16.37 1.63
C LEU A 319 -13.45 -16.19 2.85
N TRP A 320 -12.67 -15.11 2.87
CA TRP A 320 -11.73 -14.79 3.94
C TRP A 320 -12.13 -13.47 4.60
N PRO A 321 -12.20 -13.41 5.95
CA PRO A 321 -12.60 -12.18 6.66
C PRO A 321 -11.59 -11.03 6.52
N GLY A 322 -10.31 -11.33 6.28
CA GLY A 322 -9.29 -10.31 6.09
C GLY A 322 -8.90 -9.56 7.36
N PHE A 323 -8.35 -8.35 7.19
CA PHE A 323 -7.97 -7.43 8.27
C PHE A 323 -7.16 -8.14 9.37
N GLY A 324 -7.58 -8.05 10.64
CA GLY A 324 -6.88 -8.66 11.76
C GLY A 324 -6.68 -10.16 11.65
N GLU A 325 -7.55 -10.88 10.91
CA GLU A 325 -7.43 -12.31 10.69
C GLU A 325 -6.27 -12.68 9.75
N ASN A 326 -5.77 -11.73 8.95
CA ASN A 326 -4.58 -11.96 8.12
C ASN A 326 -3.34 -12.33 8.94
N ILE A 327 -3.34 -12.10 10.26
CA ILE A 327 -2.26 -12.56 11.14
C ILE A 327 -2.05 -14.09 11.05
N ARG A 328 -3.11 -14.88 10.84
CA ARG A 328 -3.03 -16.34 10.70
C ARG A 328 -2.26 -16.78 9.46
N VAL A 329 -2.25 -15.91 8.44
CA VAL A 329 -1.50 -16.14 7.20
C VAL A 329 -0.05 -15.67 7.33
N LEU A 330 0.23 -14.69 8.20
CA LEU A 330 1.60 -14.28 8.53
C LEU A 330 2.26 -15.23 9.55
N GLU A 331 1.47 -15.95 10.33
CA GLU A 331 1.93 -17.01 11.24
C GLU A 331 2.50 -18.22 10.48
N TRP A 332 1.86 -18.58 9.36
CA TRP A 332 2.29 -19.66 8.46
C TRP A 332 3.56 -19.28 7.68
#